data_AF-A0A812HRH2-F1
#
_entry.id   AF-A0A812HRH2-F1
#
_cell.length_a   1.000
_cell.length_b   1.000
_cell.length_c   1.000
_cell.angle_alpha   90.00
_cell.angle_beta   90.00
_cell.angle_gamma   90.00
#
_symmetry.space_group_name_H-M   'P 1'
#
loop_
_entity.id
_entity.type
_entity.pdbx_description
1 polymer ?
#
loop_
_entity_poly.entity_id
_entity_poly.type
_entity_poly.pdbx_seq_one_letter_code
_entity_poly.pdbx_strand_id
1 'polypeptide(L)'
;MDKDAATGRDPNAQMPHRIHRLLTSVLRKSGSGVQNKRNMSFQTSQERDKPVETFQHTIESWKKGGLDLWYSAPGSTVHCNYCQTPLPQQCGTLQGCPERSQFAQLLFMCQQCSSDPLKIQWCLDQLNS
;
A
#
# COMPACT_ATOMS: atom_id res chain seq x y z
N MET A 1 34.82 -16.26 25.00
CA MET A 1 33.59 -16.02 25.80
C MET A 1 32.60 -15.34 24.89
N ASP A 2 31.57 -16.11 24.59
CA ASP A 2 30.72 -16.09 23.42
C ASP A 2 29.64 -15.00 23.48
N LYS A 3 29.40 -14.33 22.34
CA LYS A 3 28.32 -13.34 22.19
C LYS A 3 27.65 -13.41 20.83
N ASP A 4 27.38 -14.59 20.28
CA ASP A 4 26.62 -14.70 19.02
C ASP A 4 25.66 -15.89 19.05
N ALA A 5 24.51 -15.72 19.69
CA ALA A 5 23.41 -16.68 19.64
C ALA A 5 22.06 -15.95 19.61
N ALA A 6 21.82 -15.17 18.56
CA ALA A 6 20.50 -14.57 18.34
C ALA A 6 20.26 -14.28 16.85
N THR A 7 20.08 -15.33 16.06
CA THR A 7 19.15 -15.37 14.92
C THR A 7 19.28 -16.75 14.27
N GLY A 8 18.46 -17.70 14.73
CA GLY A 8 18.32 -19.02 14.09
C GLY A 8 17.62 -18.94 12.74
N ARG A 9 18.15 -18.15 11.80
CA ARG A 9 17.70 -18.10 10.41
C ARG A 9 18.73 -18.83 9.57
N ASP A 10 18.35 -20.00 9.09
CA ASP A 10 19.12 -20.75 8.11
C ASP A 10 19.30 -19.88 6.84
N PRO A 11 20.55 -19.56 6.44
CA PRO A 11 20.80 -18.74 5.26
C PRO A 11 20.39 -19.41 3.94
N ASN A 12 20.07 -20.72 3.94
CA ASN A 12 19.60 -21.47 2.78
C ASN A 12 18.09 -21.70 2.74
N ALA A 13 17.30 -21.10 3.63
CA ALA A 13 15.85 -21.24 3.63
C ALA A 13 15.22 -20.47 2.44
N GLN A 14 15.08 -21.16 1.31
CA GLN A 14 14.39 -20.66 0.12
C GLN A 14 12.89 -20.47 0.45
N MET A 15 12.43 -19.21 0.52
CA MET A 15 11.01 -18.92 0.78
C MET A 15 10.16 -19.43 -0.39
N PRO A 16 9.21 -20.36 -0.17
CA PRO A 16 8.33 -20.80 -1.25
C PRO A 16 7.44 -19.63 -1.68
N HIS A 17 7.61 -19.17 -2.92
CA HIS A 17 6.89 -18.02 -3.50
C HIS A 17 5.36 -18.22 -3.59
N ARG A 18 4.85 -19.44 -3.38
CA ARG A 18 3.43 -19.74 -3.23
C ARG A 18 3.23 -20.77 -2.13
N ILE A 19 2.57 -20.35 -1.06
CA ILE A 19 2.03 -21.27 -0.07
C ILE A 19 0.87 -22.01 -0.77
N HIS A 20 1.06 -23.29 -1.13
CA HIS A 20 0.07 -24.12 -1.83
C HIS A 20 -1.30 -24.20 -1.12
N ARG A 21 -1.35 -23.83 0.16
CA ARG A 21 -2.55 -23.71 0.96
C ARG A 21 -2.37 -22.55 1.91
N LEU A 22 -3.30 -21.59 1.92
CA LEU A 22 -3.34 -20.57 2.96
C LEU A 22 -3.42 -21.28 4.31
N LEU A 23 -2.40 -21.09 5.16
CA LEU A 23 -2.43 -21.60 6.52
C LEU A 23 -3.67 -21.02 7.20
N THR A 24 -4.46 -21.88 7.83
CA THR A 24 -5.65 -21.47 8.56
C THR A 24 -5.23 -20.44 9.61
N SER A 25 -5.87 -19.27 9.57
CA SER A 25 -5.56 -18.17 10.46
C SER A 25 -5.43 -18.65 11.90
N VAL A 26 -4.33 -18.28 12.55
CA VAL A 26 -4.06 -18.60 13.96
C VAL A 26 -5.14 -18.02 14.88
N LEU A 27 -5.94 -17.06 14.38
CA LEU A 27 -7.12 -16.49 15.07
C LEU A 27 -8.32 -17.44 15.13
N ARG A 28 -8.33 -18.57 14.41
CA ARG A 28 -9.46 -19.52 14.40
C ARG A 28 -9.32 -20.70 15.37
N LYS A 29 -8.28 -20.74 16.21
CA LYS A 29 -8.20 -21.74 17.28
C LYS A 29 -9.18 -21.39 18.40
N SER A 30 -10.44 -21.76 18.23
CA SER A 30 -11.40 -21.88 19.31
C SER A 30 -10.90 -22.96 20.27
N GLY A 31 -10.34 -22.59 21.42
CA GLY A 31 -10.12 -23.56 22.51
C GLY A 31 -8.80 -23.48 23.27
N SER A 32 -7.91 -22.52 23.01
CA SER A 32 -6.82 -22.22 23.94
C SER A 32 -6.64 -20.73 24.01
N GLY A 33 -7.17 -20.14 25.09
CA GLY A 33 -6.97 -18.73 25.41
C GLY A 33 -5.49 -18.49 25.67
N VAL A 34 -4.73 -18.27 24.60
CA VAL A 34 -3.45 -17.58 24.70
C VAL A 34 -3.82 -16.23 25.27
N GLN A 35 -3.54 -16.03 26.56
CA GLN A 35 -3.53 -14.72 27.16
C GLN A 35 -2.39 -13.93 26.51
N ASN A 36 -2.57 -13.55 25.25
CA ASN A 36 -1.88 -12.42 24.67
C ASN A 36 -2.41 -11.21 25.44
N LYS A 37 -1.87 -11.00 26.65
CA LYS A 37 -1.82 -9.70 27.32
C LYS A 37 -0.90 -8.80 26.51
N ARG A 38 -1.19 -8.62 25.23
CA ARG A 38 -0.89 -7.35 24.58
C ARG A 38 -1.96 -6.44 25.14
N ASN A 39 -1.70 -5.93 26.35
CA ASN A 39 -2.35 -4.72 26.80
C ASN A 39 -2.08 -3.73 25.68
N MET A 40 -3.07 -3.51 24.82
CA MET A 40 -3.13 -2.25 24.12
C MET A 40 -3.40 -1.25 25.23
N SER A 41 -2.33 -0.75 25.84
CA SER A 41 -2.43 0.46 26.63
C SER A 41 -2.78 1.53 25.63
N PHE A 42 -4.07 1.81 25.48
CA PHE A 42 -4.48 3.12 25.04
C PHE A 42 -3.71 4.08 25.93
N GLN A 43 -2.84 4.91 25.35
CA GLN A 43 -2.35 6.07 26.06
C GLN A 43 -3.62 6.77 26.51
N THR A 44 -3.91 6.69 27.80
CA THR A 44 -4.92 7.53 28.44
C THR A 44 -4.35 8.93 28.30
N SER A 45 -4.57 9.54 27.13
CA SER A 45 -4.29 10.94 26.90
C SER A 45 -5.02 11.67 28.01
N GLN A 46 -4.20 12.24 28.89
CA GLN A 46 -4.63 12.94 30.07
C GLN A 46 -5.55 14.07 29.66
N GLU A 47 -6.84 13.90 29.94
CA GLU A 47 -7.83 14.93 30.27
C GLU A 47 -9.18 14.20 30.41
N ARG A 48 -9.42 13.59 31.58
CA ARG A 48 -10.65 12.80 31.84
C ARG A 48 -11.95 13.63 31.77
N ASP A 49 -11.82 14.96 31.74
CA ASP A 49 -12.95 15.89 31.83
C ASP A 49 -13.20 16.70 30.54
N LYS A 50 -12.43 16.47 29.46
CA LYS A 50 -12.78 17.06 28.17
C LYS A 50 -13.81 16.17 27.46
N PRO A 51 -14.95 16.72 27.01
CA PRO A 51 -15.87 15.96 26.17
C PRO A 51 -15.12 15.54 24.91
N VAL A 52 -15.02 14.23 24.68
CA VAL A 52 -14.51 13.69 23.42
C VAL A 52 -15.54 14.07 22.35
N GLU A 53 -15.14 14.93 21.41
CA GLU A 53 -15.96 15.19 20.23
C GLU A 53 -16.06 13.89 19.41
N THR A 54 -17.18 13.19 19.55
CA THR A 54 -17.47 12.00 18.76
C THR A 54 -18.14 12.42 17.46
N PHE A 55 -17.44 12.27 16.35
CA PHE A 55 -18.03 12.44 15.02
C PHE A 55 -18.63 11.11 14.54
N GLN A 56 -19.93 11.11 14.27
CA GLN A 56 -20.60 9.97 13.65
C GLN A 56 -20.55 10.13 12.13
N HIS A 57 -19.79 9.26 11.46
CA HIS A 57 -19.78 9.18 10.00
C HIS A 57 -20.55 7.94 9.55
N THR A 58 -21.58 8.14 8.73
CA THR A 58 -22.27 7.03 8.07
C THR A 58 -21.42 6.55 6.90
N ILE A 59 -20.91 5.33 6.98
CA ILE A 59 -20.18 4.69 5.88
C ILE A 59 -21.19 3.92 5.04
N GLU A 60 -21.42 4.37 3.81
CA GLU A 60 -22.27 3.65 2.85
C GLU A 60 -21.48 2.55 2.15
N SER A 61 -22.07 1.36 2.05
CA SER A 61 -21.47 0.24 1.32
C SER A 61 -21.83 0.30 -0.16
N TRP A 62 -20.82 0.61 -0.97
CA TRP A 62 -20.95 0.70 -2.43
C TRP A 62 -20.77 -0.64 -3.15
N LYS A 63 -20.83 -1.76 -2.40
CA LYS A 63 -20.62 -3.11 -2.96
C LYS A 63 -21.56 -3.45 -4.13
N LYS A 64 -22.78 -2.91 -4.12
CA LYS A 64 -23.77 -3.11 -5.20
C LYS A 64 -23.40 -2.39 -6.51
N GLY A 65 -22.63 -1.31 -6.44
CA GLY A 65 -22.15 -0.57 -7.60
C GLY A 65 -20.85 -1.12 -8.19
N GLY A 66 -20.40 -2.31 -7.79
CA GLY A 66 -19.08 -2.81 -8.17
C GLY A 66 -18.80 -2.79 -9.68
N LEU A 67 -19.79 -3.13 -10.51
CA LEU A 67 -19.61 -3.12 -11.98
C LEU A 67 -19.39 -1.71 -12.55
N ASP A 68 -19.92 -0.68 -11.87
CA ASP A 68 -19.82 0.73 -12.29
C ASP A 68 -18.68 1.48 -11.58
N LEU A 69 -18.24 0.99 -10.42
CA LEU A 69 -17.19 1.61 -9.60
C LEU A 69 -15.78 1.14 -9.98
N TRP A 70 -15.65 -0.11 -10.38
CA TRP A 70 -14.36 -0.65 -10.80
C TRP A 70 -14.17 -0.35 -12.27
N TYR A 71 -13.16 0.46 -12.59
CA TYR A 71 -12.77 0.74 -13.96
C TYR A 71 -12.52 -0.58 -14.71
N SER A 72 -13.37 -0.86 -15.69
CA SER A 72 -13.50 -2.16 -16.35
C SER A 72 -12.58 -2.34 -17.57
N ALA A 73 -11.64 -1.42 -17.80
CA ALA A 73 -10.68 -1.49 -18.90
C ALA A 73 -9.25 -1.83 -18.43
N PRO A 74 -9.00 -3.05 -17.91
CA PRO A 74 -7.65 -3.56 -17.78
C PRO A 74 -7.05 -3.66 -19.19
N GLY A 75 -5.97 -2.92 -19.43
CA GLY A 75 -5.37 -2.79 -20.76
C GLY A 75 -5.71 -1.48 -21.49
N SER A 76 -6.28 -0.50 -20.79
CA SER A 76 -6.38 0.85 -21.33
C SER A 76 -4.99 1.38 -21.73
N THR A 77 -4.96 1.99 -22.91
CA THR A 77 -3.78 2.69 -23.41
C THR A 77 -3.74 4.07 -22.78
N VAL A 78 -2.61 4.40 -22.18
CA VAL A 78 -2.32 5.70 -21.56
C VAL A 78 -1.10 6.31 -22.23
N HIS A 79 -1.10 7.64 -22.34
CA HIS A 79 0.02 8.36 -22.95
C HIS A 79 1.02 8.71 -21.86
N CYS A 80 2.31 8.44 -22.09
CA CYS A 80 3.35 8.94 -21.21
C CYS A 80 3.40 10.48 -21.27
N ASN A 81 3.32 11.16 -20.13
CA ASN A 81 3.35 12.62 -20.08
C ASN A 81 4.66 13.21 -20.63
N TYR A 82 5.75 12.46 -20.60
CA TYR A 82 7.03 12.90 -21.15
C TYR A 82 7.16 12.62 -22.65
N CYS A 83 7.18 11.35 -23.07
CA CYS A 83 7.45 10.98 -24.47
C CYS A 83 6.20 10.91 -25.36
N GLN A 84 5.01 11.15 -24.81
CA GLN A 84 3.71 11.13 -25.49
C GLN A 84 3.39 9.81 -26.21
N THR A 85 4.13 8.74 -25.93
CA THR A 85 3.89 7.42 -26.54
C THR A 85 2.70 6.73 -25.90
N PRO A 86 1.72 6.26 -26.69
CA PRO A 86 0.60 5.46 -26.19
C PRO A 86 1.09 4.06 -25.80
N LEU A 87 0.92 3.69 -24.54
CA LEU A 87 1.39 2.42 -23.98
C LEU A 87 0.32 1.80 -23.07
N PRO A 88 0.28 0.47 -22.91
CA PRO A 88 -0.55 -0.15 -21.88
C PRO A 88 -0.18 0.39 -20.50
N GLN A 89 -1.17 0.60 -19.63
CA GLN A 89 -0.95 1.10 -18.27
C GLN A 89 0.10 0.30 -17.47
N GLN A 90 0.16 -1.02 -17.68
CA GLN A 90 1.15 -1.92 -17.05
C GLN A 90 2.61 -1.64 -17.45
N CYS A 91 2.86 -0.89 -18.53
CA CYS A 91 4.19 -0.53 -19.02
C CYS A 91 4.74 0.76 -18.41
N GLY A 92 4.14 1.26 -17.32
CA GLY A 92 4.56 2.47 -16.65
C GLY A 92 4.05 2.55 -15.21
N THR A 93 4.18 3.73 -14.62
CA THR A 93 3.70 4.02 -13.27
C THR A 93 3.22 5.47 -13.19
N LEU A 94 2.28 5.72 -12.28
CA LEU A 94 1.89 7.08 -11.92
C LEU A 94 2.95 7.70 -11.00
N GLN A 95 3.29 8.96 -11.21
CA GLN A 95 4.33 9.75 -10.54
C GLN A 95 3.95 11.24 -10.49
N GLY A 96 4.79 12.05 -9.83
CA GLY A 96 4.76 13.50 -9.89
C GLY A 96 4.83 14.20 -8.52
N CYS A 97 4.12 13.72 -7.51
CA CYS A 97 4.09 14.32 -6.17
C CYS A 97 4.62 13.32 -5.12
N PRO A 98 5.89 13.42 -4.69
CA PRO A 98 6.53 12.45 -3.79
C PRO A 98 5.78 12.25 -2.47
N GLU A 99 5.13 13.30 -1.98
CA GLU A 99 4.41 13.32 -0.69
C GLU A 99 2.99 12.72 -0.77
N ARG A 100 2.55 12.25 -1.94
CA ARG A 100 1.20 11.70 -2.15
C ARG A 100 1.23 10.19 -2.45
N SER A 101 0.13 9.52 -2.11
CA SER A 101 -0.09 8.12 -2.50
C SER A 101 0.05 7.93 -4.01
N GLN A 102 0.54 6.77 -4.45
CA GLN A 102 0.66 6.42 -5.88
C GLN A 102 -0.67 6.54 -6.63
N PHE A 103 -1.79 6.29 -5.97
CA PHE A 103 -3.14 6.43 -6.55
C PHE A 103 -3.59 7.88 -6.74
N ALA A 104 -2.93 8.83 -6.07
CA ALA A 104 -3.24 10.27 -6.14
C ALA A 104 -2.25 11.03 -7.04
N GLN A 105 -1.41 10.31 -7.77
CA GLN A 105 -0.45 10.86 -8.72
C GLN A 105 -1.16 11.26 -10.02
N LEU A 106 -0.73 12.36 -10.61
CA LEU A 106 -1.41 12.96 -11.76
C LEU A 106 -0.70 12.71 -13.09
N LEU A 107 0.57 12.28 -13.06
CA LEU A 107 1.39 12.08 -14.25
C LEU A 107 1.70 10.61 -14.43
N PHE A 108 1.58 10.10 -15.66
CA PHE A 108 1.96 8.75 -16.03
C PHE A 108 3.30 8.76 -16.78
N MET A 109 4.26 7.99 -16.28
CA MET A 109 5.56 7.78 -16.95
C MET A 109 5.73 6.32 -17.36
N CYS A 110 6.13 6.09 -18.61
CA CYS A 110 6.50 4.76 -19.07
C CYS A 110 7.81 4.30 -18.42
N GLN A 111 8.04 2.98 -18.39
CA GLN A 111 9.24 2.39 -17.79
C GLN A 111 10.55 2.98 -18.31
N GLN A 112 10.63 3.25 -19.62
CA GLN A 112 11.80 3.85 -20.26
C GLN A 112 12.06 5.29 -19.82
N CYS A 113 11.00 6.06 -19.55
CA CYS A 113 11.16 7.43 -19.07
C CYS A 113 11.40 7.45 -17.56
N SER A 114 10.80 6.53 -16.80
CA SER A 114 11.02 6.43 -15.35
C SER A 114 12.39 5.88 -14.96
N SER A 115 13.16 5.29 -15.89
CA SER A 115 14.53 4.86 -15.62
C SER A 115 15.56 5.99 -15.76
N ASP A 116 15.16 7.13 -16.32
CA ASP A 116 16.04 8.28 -16.54
C ASP A 116 15.77 9.37 -15.49
N PRO A 117 16.75 9.66 -14.60
CA PRO A 117 16.59 10.66 -13.54
C PRO A 117 16.22 12.06 -14.04
N LEU A 118 16.69 12.46 -15.23
CA LEU A 118 16.39 13.79 -15.77
C LEU A 118 14.91 13.92 -16.15
N LYS A 119 14.32 12.84 -16.66
CA LYS A 119 12.90 12.80 -17.02
C LYS A 119 12.01 12.72 -15.78
N ILE A 120 12.47 12.02 -14.74
CA ILE A 120 11.80 12.02 -13.44
C ILE A 120 11.80 13.44 -12.86
N GLN A 121 12.92 14.15 -12.89
CA GLN A 121 12.98 15.53 -12.40
C GLN A 121 12.00 16.44 -13.15
N TRP A 122 11.95 16.35 -14.48
CA TRP A 122 10.95 17.06 -15.28
C TRP A 122 9.51 16.80 -14.78
N CYS A 123 9.19 15.55 -14.46
CA CYS A 123 7.87 15.16 -13.96
C CYS A 123 7.54 15.82 -12.61
N LEU A 124 8.54 15.95 -11.72
CA LEU A 124 8.39 16.64 -10.44
C LEU A 124 8.18 18.15 -10.62
N ASP A 125 8.88 18.75 -11.60
CA ASP A 125 8.80 20.19 -11.86
C ASP A 125 7.42 20.61 -12.42
N GLN A 126 6.77 19.76 -13.22
CA GLN A 126 5.45 20.03 -13.83
C GLN A 126 4.30 20.23 -12.82
N LEU A 127 4.46 19.83 -11.57
CA LEU A 127 3.42 19.98 -10.54
C LEU A 127 3.64 21.18 -9.61
N ASN A 128 4.81 21.83 -9.72
CA ASN A 128 5.14 23.04 -8.96
C ASN A 128 4.98 24.33 -9.78
N SER A 129 4.61 24.21 -11.06
CA SER A 129 4.25 25.30 -11.98
C SER A 129 2.75 25.55 -11.99
#